data_AF-A0A1H7FNV9-F1
#
_entry.id   AF-A0A1H7FNV9-F1
#
_cell.length_a   1.000
_cell.length_b   1.000
_cell.length_c   1.000
_cell.angle_alpha   90.00
_cell.angle_beta   90.00
_cell.angle_gamma   90.00
#
_symmetry.space_group_name_H-M   'P 1'
#
loop_
_entity.id
_entity.type
_entity.pdbx_description
1 polymer ?
#
loop_
_entity_poly.entity_id
_entity_poly.type
_entity_poly.pdbx_seq_one_letter_code
_entity_poly.pdbx_strand_id
1 'polypeptide(L)' 'MRDNLDLAASAQELAEAAPTGSLDHAAASSVAITLATTRDIADARKALDGVTPEDVRRAALDLFDRLSAEA' A
#
# COMPACT_ATOMS: atom_id res chain seq x y z
N MET A 1 21.65 -4.87 8.24
CA MET A 1 21.24 -3.91 7.19
C MET A 1 19.88 -4.41 6.76
N ARG A 2 18.78 -3.71 7.10
CA ARG A 2 17.44 -4.16 6.71
C ARG A 2 17.30 -3.90 5.22
N ASP A 3 17.03 -4.95 4.45
CA ASP A 3 16.67 -4.80 3.05
C ASP A 3 15.17 -4.51 2.90
N ASN A 4 14.71 -4.29 1.67
CA ASN A 4 13.30 -4.02 1.41
C ASN A 4 12.38 -5.17 1.84
N LEU A 5 12.87 -6.41 1.84
CA LEU A 5 12.07 -7.57 2.22
C LEU A 5 11.82 -7.60 3.73
N ASP A 6 12.84 -7.29 4.54
CA ASP A 6 12.70 -7.15 5.98
C ASP A 6 11.70 -6.03 6.35
N LEU A 7 11.73 -4.92 5.62
CA LEU A 7 10.80 -3.81 5.82
C LEU A 7 9.39 -4.14 5.32
N ALA A 8 9.27 -4.88 4.21
CA ALA A 8 7.98 -5.34 3.71
C ALA A 8 7.30 -6.26 4.71
N ALA A 9 8.04 -7.20 5.31
CA ALA A 9 7.54 -8.08 6.36
C ALA A 9 7.10 -7.28 7.59
N SER A 10 7.90 -6.30 8.03
CA SER A 10 7.53 -5.42 9.16
C SER A 10 6.25 -4.61 8.87
N ALA A 11 6.09 -4.11 7.64
CA ALA A 11 4.90 -3.37 7.24
C ALA A 11 3.67 -4.30 7.16
N GLN A 12 3.85 -5.55 6.74
CA GLN A 12 2.78 -6.54 6.73
C GLN A 12 2.29 -6.86 8.16
N GLU A 13 3.21 -7.04 9.11
CA GLU A 13 2.84 -7.24 10.52
C GLU A 13 2.03 -6.06 11.09
N LEU A 14 2.40 -4.83 10.73
CA LEU A 14 1.65 -3.64 11.12
C LEU A 14 0.26 -3.60 10.48
N ALA A 15 0.13 -4.03 9.22
CA ALA A 15 -1.17 -4.11 8.57
C ALA A 15 -2.07 -5.13 9.27
N GLU A 16 -1.56 -6.31 9.56
CA GLU A 16 -2.33 -7.38 10.23
C GLU A 16 -2.76 -7.02 11.65
N ALA A 17 -1.99 -6.17 12.34
CA ALA A 17 -2.33 -5.66 13.66
C ALA A 17 -3.35 -4.50 13.63
N ALA A 18 -3.51 -3.81 12.50
CA ALA A 18 -4.39 -2.66 12.37
C ALA A 18 -5.85 -3.07 12.08
N PRO A 19 -6.86 -2.32 12.56
CA PRO A 19 -8.25 -2.61 12.25
C PRO A 19 -8.52 -2.60 10.73
N THR A 20 -9.18 -3.63 10.21
CA THR A 20 -9.53 -3.70 8.79
C THR A 20 -10.31 -2.46 8.35
N GLY A 21 -9.90 -1.87 7.22
CA GLY A 21 -10.51 -0.65 6.67
C GLY A 21 -10.04 0.65 7.34
N SER A 22 -9.17 0.58 8.34
CA SER A 22 -8.49 1.78 8.86
C SER A 22 -7.46 2.32 7.86
N LEU A 23 -7.17 3.62 7.96
CA LEU A 23 -6.13 4.26 7.16
C LEU A 23 -4.75 3.65 7.43
N ASP A 24 -4.48 3.29 8.68
CA ASP A 24 -3.21 2.67 9.08
C ASP A 24 -3.04 1.29 8.46
N HIS A 25 -4.11 0.47 8.44
CA HIS A 25 -4.10 -0.83 7.74
C HIS A 25 -3.80 -0.65 6.25
N ALA A 26 -4.52 0.26 5.58
CA ALA A 26 -4.33 0.54 4.16
C ALA A 26 -2.91 1.06 3.84
N ALA A 27 -2.40 1.97 4.67
CA ALA A 27 -1.05 2.51 4.52
C ALA A 27 0.02 1.43 4.71
N ALA A 28 -0.10 0.61 5.75
CA ALA A 28 0.84 -0.47 6.03
C ALA A 28 0.86 -1.52 4.91
N SER A 29 -0.31 -1.95 4.40
CA SER A 29 -0.39 -2.86 3.24
C SER A 29 0.21 -2.25 1.98
N SER A 30 -0.06 -0.97 1.70
CA SER A 30 0.50 -0.27 0.54
C SER A 30 2.04 -0.19 0.59
N VAL A 31 2.59 0.11 1.77
CA VAL A 31 4.03 0.15 2.01
C VAL A 31 4.65 -1.25 1.86
N ALA A 32 4.02 -2.29 2.40
CA ALA A 32 4.49 -3.67 2.28
C ALA A 32 4.61 -4.11 0.80
N ILE A 33 3.58 -3.87 0.00
CA ILE A 33 3.57 -4.17 -1.44
C ILE A 33 4.66 -3.39 -2.18
N THR A 34 4.80 -2.10 -1.88
CA THR A 34 5.77 -1.24 -2.55
C THR A 34 7.20 -1.69 -2.26
N LEU A 35 7.51 -1.99 -1.00
CA LEU A 35 8.82 -2.50 -0.61
C LEU A 35 9.10 -3.86 -1.27
N ALA A 36 8.13 -4.78 -1.29
CA ALA A 36 8.29 -6.09 -1.90
C ALA A 36 8.51 -6.06 -3.43
N THR A 37 8.10 -4.99 -4.10
CA THR A 37 8.15 -4.86 -5.57
C THR A 37 9.25 -3.92 -6.07
N THR A 38 9.99 -3.25 -5.18
CA THR A 38 11.05 -2.30 -5.53
C THR A 38 12.43 -2.81 -5.12
N ARG A 39 13.46 -2.37 -5.86
CA ARG A 39 14.83 -2.86 -5.70
C ARG A 39 15.51 -2.33 -4.44
N ASP A 40 15.26 -1.08 -4.08
CA ASP A 40 15.83 -0.44 -2.90
C ASP A 40 14.86 0.55 -2.24
N ILE A 41 15.27 1.08 -1.09
CA ILE A 41 14.46 1.96 -0.25
C ILE A 41 14.18 3.31 -0.92
N ALA A 42 15.13 3.82 -1.73
CA ALA A 42 14.95 5.11 -2.40
C ALA A 42 13.90 4.99 -3.51
N ASP A 43 13.94 3.91 -4.28
CA ASP A 43 12.93 3.58 -5.27
C ASP A 43 11.55 3.38 -4.62
N ALA A 44 11.49 2.65 -3.49
CA ALA A 44 10.25 2.46 -2.73
C ALA A 44 9.64 3.79 -2.28
N ARG A 45 10.47 4.68 -1.71
CA ARG A 45 10.01 5.98 -1.24
C ARG A 45 9.49 6.85 -2.39
N LYS A 46 10.21 6.86 -3.51
CA LYS A 46 9.81 7.63 -4.69
C LYS A 46 8.48 7.14 -5.27
N ALA A 47 8.22 5.84 -5.26
CA ALA A 47 6.95 5.28 -5.70
C ALA A 47 5.77 5.74 -4.84
N LEU A 48 5.98 5.94 -3.53
CA LEU A 48 4.95 6.42 -2.61
C LEU A 48 4.73 7.94 -2.67
N ASP A 49 5.79 8.72 -2.94
CA ASP A 49 5.78 10.18 -2.81
C ASP A 49 4.82 10.88 -3.80
N GLY A 50 4.49 10.22 -4.92
CA GLY A 50 3.57 10.74 -5.95
C GLY A 50 2.10 10.47 -5.72
N VAL A 51 1.72 9.81 -4.61
CA VAL A 51 0.36 9.31 -4.39
C VAL A 51 -0.29 10.06 -3.23
N THR A 52 -1.40 10.76 -3.49
CA THR A 52 -2.16 11.42 -2.42
C THR A 52 -3.28 10.51 -1.87
N PRO A 53 -3.68 10.67 -0.60
CA PRO A 53 -4.80 9.91 -0.04
C PRO A 53 -6.11 10.09 -0.82
N GLU A 54 -6.34 11.28 -1.40
CA GLU A 54 -7.54 11.54 -2.19
C GLU A 54 -7.53 10.77 -3.52
N ASP A 55 -6.39 10.74 -4.22
CA ASP A 55 -6.25 10.02 -5.49
C ASP A 55 -6.46 8.52 -5.30
N VAL A 56 -5.91 7.95 -4.22
CA VAL A 56 -6.11 6.53 -3.88
C VAL A 56 -7.58 6.23 -3.61
N ARG A 57 -8.25 7.06 -2.79
CA ARG A 57 -9.67 6.88 -2.48
C ARG A 57 -10.53 6.94 -3.72
N ARG A 58 -10.28 7.91 -4.61
CA ARG A 58 -11.05 8.07 -5.85
C ARG A 58 -10.83 6.89 -6.78
N ALA A 59 -9.57 6.53 -7.04
CA ALA A 59 -9.23 5.40 -7.90
C ALA A 59 -9.80 4.06 -7.37
N ALA A 60 -9.81 3.85 -6.05
CA ALA A 60 -10.36 2.65 -5.44
C ALA A 60 -11.90 2.55 -5.63
N LEU A 61 -12.62 3.66 -5.44
CA LEU A 61 -14.07 3.71 -5.67
C LEU A 61 -14.40 3.54 -7.16
N ASP A 62 -13.68 4.23 -8.04
CA ASP A 62 -13.88 4.10 -9.49
C ASP A 62 -13.64 2.66 -9.98
N LEU A 63 -12.61 1.98 -9.45
CA LEU A 63 -12.34 0.58 -9.77
C LEU A 63 -13.44 -0.34 -9.21
N PHE A 64 -13.87 -0.12 -7.98
CA PHE A 64 -14.95 -0.88 -7.36
C PHE A 64 -16.24 -0.78 -8.18
N ASP A 65 -16.65 0.44 -8.54
CA ASP A 65 -17.86 0.69 -9.32
C ASP A 65 -17.79 -0.02 -10.68
N ARG A 66 -16.64 0.06 -11.37
CA ARG A 66 -16.42 -0.66 -12.65
C ARG A 66 -16.56 -2.17 -12.49
N LEU A 67 -15.89 -2.76 -11.49
CA LEU A 67 -15.95 -4.21 -11.25
C LEU A 67 -17.36 -4.67 -10.88
N SER A 68 -18.10 -3.86 -10.13
CA SER A 68 -19.47 -4.18 -9.71
C SER A 68 -20.51 -4.07 -10.84
N ALA A 69 -20.23 -3.24 -11.85
CA ALA A 69 -21.10 -3.08 -13.03
C ALA A 69 -20.90 -4.19 -14.07
N GLU A 70 -19.77 -4.91 -14.03
CA GLU A 70 -19.45 -6.04 -14.90
C GLU A 70 -19.87 -7.41 -14.30
N ALA A 71 -20.36 -7.43 -13.06
CA ALA A 71 -20.77 -8.62 -12.30
C ALA A 71 -22.27 -8.91 -12.42
#